data_AF-A0A3B9VAG0-F1
#
_entry.id   AF-A0A3B9VAG0-F1
#
_cell.length_a   1.000
_cell.length_b   1.000
_cell.length_c   1.000
_cell.angle_alpha   90.00
_cell.angle_beta   90.00
_cell.angle_gamma   90.00
#
_symmetry.space_group_name_H-M   'P 1'
#
loop_
_entity.id
_entity.type
_entity.pdbx_description
1 polymer ?
#
loop_
_entity_poly.entity_id
_entity_poly.type
_entity_poly.pdbx_seq_one_letter_code
_entity_poly.pdbx_strand_id
1 'polypeptide(L)'
;MIKIKNLNFLIIIFILIIYAAEGHCKTEHEVYFKNTEYELNVYKIYGTEPGKTLMIIGGIQGDEPGGYLSADLYADMALRKGNLIVVPRANFFSIIEHKRAINWDMNRRFIAINSKEYYEDKIVEILKGLMAQSDYLLNLHEGSGFFRETWESNLKNPLRFGQSIIADTDIYFSKEIGKEILLGDIARKIAHQVNEKIDNPEYHFRFNNHKTFEKNTSHPEQRKSATFYALSVYGIPAFGIETSKEIKDIEKKVRFQTIIINSFMEEFGIIPENPKVALDPPKLNYLVISVNGSQNVVARDGEEIRIKKGDKIKVIQIEANYERGLSIDILGIGTANDFQKEFEIVHPAKAIIRKDSLKCGEINISLLEPQENVKEAFHASTNVQSPRFTYLIVEVNGLRQVLSHGEHLKVIRGDKIKLLDVVADWVNTNDLSVNFLGYVGNKMKNTGEDRGYLINTATDMWTKYSKDGKGLQYPIAINYMNKRIGEIFVDIDEPKLNYIVVKHSQGGQRWYADGDIITVTPKDTLELIDIKTNINGNIGVKINVFGNDLGNQNKIITFSKKTADEVHTAIVVAREGIILGRAKIQISGEPVAVIKESTK
;
A
#
# COMPACT_ATOMS: atom_id res chain seq x y z
N MET A 1 11.10 -13.81 -66.12
CA MET A 1 9.74 -13.29 -65.89
C MET A 1 9.03 -14.19 -64.87
N ILE A 2 9.12 -13.89 -63.58
CA ILE A 2 8.18 -14.27 -62.50
C ILE A 2 8.38 -13.21 -61.40
N LYS A 3 7.26 -12.67 -60.92
CA LYS A 3 7.12 -11.42 -60.17
C LYS A 3 7.70 -11.49 -58.76
N ILE A 4 8.38 -10.41 -58.40
CA ILE A 4 8.54 -9.89 -57.03
C ILE A 4 7.14 -9.73 -56.42
N LYS A 5 6.74 -10.60 -55.47
CA LYS A 5 5.54 -10.38 -54.65
C LYS A 5 5.59 -10.95 -53.22
N ASN A 6 6.71 -11.51 -52.75
CA ASN A 6 6.77 -12.17 -51.42
C ASN A 6 7.71 -11.54 -50.38
N LEU A 7 8.35 -10.40 -50.66
CA LEU A 7 9.29 -9.80 -49.69
C LEU A 7 8.58 -8.95 -48.61
N ASN A 8 7.41 -8.39 -48.91
CA ASN A 8 6.64 -7.59 -47.94
C ASN A 8 5.94 -8.44 -46.88
N PHE A 9 5.78 -9.76 -47.09
CA PHE A 9 5.12 -10.64 -46.11
C PHE A 9 6.08 -11.10 -45.01
N LEU A 10 7.39 -11.22 -45.31
CA LEU A 10 8.40 -11.65 -44.33
C LEU A 10 8.85 -10.51 -43.40
N ILE A 11 8.85 -9.26 -43.87
CA ILE A 11 9.25 -8.09 -43.08
C ILE A 11 8.19 -7.74 -42.02
N ILE A 12 6.91 -8.03 -42.29
CA ILE A 12 5.82 -7.81 -41.31
C ILE A 12 5.88 -8.84 -40.16
N ILE A 13 6.35 -10.06 -40.41
CA ILE A 13 6.50 -11.10 -39.37
C ILE A 13 7.70 -10.83 -38.45
N PHE A 14 8.76 -10.19 -38.96
CA PHE A 14 9.96 -9.90 -38.16
C PHE A 14 9.80 -8.66 -37.25
N ILE A 15 8.89 -7.74 -37.58
CA ILE A 15 8.58 -6.57 -36.74
C ILE A 15 7.65 -6.93 -35.56
N LEU A 16 6.96 -8.07 -35.62
CA LEU A 16 6.01 -8.52 -34.59
C LEU A 16 6.64 -9.26 -33.40
N ILE A 17 7.94 -9.61 -33.45
CA ILE A 17 8.60 -10.40 -32.39
C ILE A 17 9.37 -9.51 -31.38
N ILE A 18 9.46 -8.19 -31.59
CA ILE A 18 10.27 -7.29 -30.74
C ILE A 18 9.48 -6.70 -29.55
N TYR A 19 8.17 -6.92 -29.43
CA TYR A 19 7.39 -6.52 -28.25
C TYR A 19 7.26 -7.66 -27.21
N ALA A 20 8.39 -8.15 -26.68
CA ALA A 20 8.37 -8.88 -25.42
C ALA A 20 8.48 -7.85 -24.29
N ALA A 21 7.33 -7.47 -23.72
CA ALA A 21 7.23 -6.51 -22.63
C ALA A 21 8.12 -6.90 -21.45
N GLU A 22 8.97 -5.97 -21.02
CA GLU A 22 9.73 -6.02 -19.76
C GLU A 22 8.72 -6.08 -18.60
N GLY A 23 8.54 -7.28 -18.02
CA GLY A 23 7.62 -7.53 -16.93
C GLY A 23 8.15 -7.01 -15.59
N HIS A 24 7.95 -5.72 -15.33
CA HIS A 24 8.04 -5.17 -13.98
C HIS A 24 6.71 -5.32 -13.26
N CYS A 25 6.72 -5.80 -12.01
CA CYS A 25 5.58 -5.62 -11.13
C CYS A 25 5.35 -4.11 -10.97
N LYS A 26 4.23 -3.61 -11.47
CA LYS A 26 3.90 -2.19 -11.48
C LYS A 26 2.53 -2.01 -10.87
N THR A 27 2.41 -1.08 -9.92
CA THR A 27 1.12 -0.61 -9.44
C THR A 27 0.92 0.82 -9.93
N GLU A 28 -0.13 1.03 -10.71
CA GLU A 28 -0.60 2.35 -11.11
C GLU A 28 -1.79 2.74 -10.22
N HIS A 29 -1.73 3.93 -9.64
CA HIS A 29 -2.81 4.48 -8.84
C HIS A 29 -3.42 5.68 -9.57
N GLU A 30 -4.67 5.53 -9.99
CA GLU A 30 -5.45 6.55 -10.67
C GLU A 30 -6.53 7.08 -9.71
N VAL A 31 -6.56 8.40 -9.52
CA VAL A 31 -7.57 9.07 -8.69
C VAL A 31 -8.46 9.91 -9.59
N TYR A 32 -9.73 9.56 -9.66
CA TYR A 32 -10.75 10.31 -10.37
C TYR A 32 -11.55 11.16 -9.39
N PHE A 33 -11.97 12.34 -9.85
CA PHE A 33 -12.72 13.31 -9.03
C PHE A 33 -11.99 13.66 -7.72
N LYS A 34 -10.66 13.84 -7.81
CA LYS A 34 -9.83 14.15 -6.64
C LYS A 34 -10.36 15.37 -5.88
N ASN A 35 -10.40 15.27 -4.55
CA ASN A 35 -10.94 16.28 -3.65
C ASN A 35 -12.46 16.52 -3.76
N THR A 36 -13.25 15.55 -4.23
CA THR A 36 -14.72 15.58 -4.10
C THR A 36 -15.19 14.51 -3.11
N GLU A 37 -16.45 14.63 -2.66
CA GLU A 37 -17.09 13.65 -1.75
C GLU A 37 -17.24 12.25 -2.37
N TYR A 38 -17.09 12.15 -3.70
CA TYR A 38 -17.23 10.93 -4.48
C TYR A 38 -15.93 10.55 -5.22
N GLU A 39 -14.79 10.92 -4.64
CA GLU A 39 -13.47 10.53 -5.15
C GLU A 39 -13.40 9.02 -5.38
N LEU A 40 -12.89 8.62 -6.55
CA LEU A 40 -12.77 7.22 -6.95
C LEU A 40 -11.30 6.86 -7.12
N ASN A 41 -10.85 5.90 -6.32
CA ASN A 41 -9.49 5.39 -6.35
C ASN A 41 -9.46 4.05 -7.11
N VAL A 42 -8.60 3.97 -8.13
CA VAL A 42 -8.43 2.79 -8.98
C VAL A 42 -6.96 2.36 -8.94
N TYR A 43 -6.73 1.09 -8.63
CA TYR A 43 -5.41 0.49 -8.57
C TYR A 43 -5.27 -0.53 -9.70
N LYS A 44 -4.31 -0.33 -10.61
CA LYS A 44 -3.99 -1.31 -11.65
C LYS A 44 -2.66 -1.95 -11.31
N ILE A 45 -2.69 -3.24 -11.06
CA ILE A 45 -1.56 -4.03 -10.59
C ILE A 45 -1.20 -4.99 -11.70
N TYR A 46 0.02 -4.88 -12.20
CA TYR A 46 0.52 -5.73 -13.27
C TYR A 46 1.53 -6.71 -12.69
N GLY A 47 1.34 -7.99 -12.96
CA GLY A 47 2.27 -9.02 -12.52
C GLY A 47 3.55 -9.05 -13.35
N THR A 48 4.58 -9.70 -12.80
CA THR A 48 5.87 -9.83 -13.50
C THR A 48 5.76 -10.69 -14.77
N GLU A 49 4.86 -11.66 -14.79
CA GLU A 49 4.51 -12.45 -15.97
C GLU A 49 3.16 -12.02 -16.56
N PRO A 50 3.05 -11.89 -17.90
CA PRO A 50 1.79 -11.56 -18.53
C PRO A 50 0.74 -12.65 -18.25
N GLY A 51 -0.50 -12.22 -18.10
CA GLY A 51 -1.61 -13.11 -17.84
C GLY A 51 -2.93 -12.36 -17.91
N LYS A 52 -3.97 -13.02 -17.39
CA LYS A 52 -5.32 -12.49 -17.37
C LYS A 52 -5.48 -11.35 -16.38
N THR A 53 -6.40 -10.44 -16.68
CA THR A 53 -6.74 -9.30 -15.82
C THR A 53 -8.05 -9.56 -15.10
N LEU A 54 -8.03 -9.53 -13.76
CA LEU A 54 -9.24 -9.62 -12.93
C LEU A 54 -9.59 -8.25 -12.35
N MET A 55 -10.80 -7.78 -12.62
CA MET A 55 -11.35 -6.60 -11.96
C MET A 55 -12.04 -6.98 -10.67
N ILE A 56 -11.76 -6.26 -9.59
CA ILE A 56 -12.42 -6.42 -8.28
C ILE A 56 -13.05 -5.08 -7.91
N ILE A 57 -14.37 -5.07 -7.72
CA ILE A 57 -15.11 -3.90 -7.27
C ILE A 57 -15.64 -4.15 -5.87
N GLY A 58 -15.30 -3.25 -4.93
CA GLY A 58 -15.87 -3.19 -3.60
C GLY A 58 -16.65 -1.89 -3.40
N GLY A 59 -17.66 -1.93 -2.52
CA GLY A 59 -18.32 -0.73 -2.04
C GLY A 59 -19.11 0.05 -3.09
N ILE A 60 -19.75 -0.63 -4.05
CA ILE A 60 -20.79 0.00 -4.88
C ILE A 60 -21.96 0.49 -4.00
N GLN A 61 -22.21 -0.21 -2.90
CA GLN A 61 -23.19 0.14 -1.87
C GLN A 61 -22.45 0.42 -0.56
N GLY A 62 -22.79 1.55 0.09
CA GLY A 62 -22.01 2.06 1.22
C GLY A 62 -22.29 1.37 2.56
N ASP A 63 -23.40 0.65 2.68
CA ASP A 63 -23.79 -0.10 3.87
C ASP A 63 -23.23 -1.54 3.90
N GLU A 64 -22.23 -1.84 3.07
CA GLU A 64 -21.71 -3.20 2.83
C GLU A 64 -20.19 -3.29 3.10
N PRO A 65 -19.75 -3.15 4.36
CA PRO A 65 -18.34 -3.00 4.73
C PRO A 65 -17.44 -4.18 4.36
N GLY A 66 -17.94 -5.41 4.38
CA GLY A 66 -17.19 -6.59 4.00
C GLY A 66 -16.66 -6.49 2.58
N GLY A 67 -17.47 -5.96 1.65
CA GLY A 67 -17.11 -5.77 0.25
C GLY A 67 -15.89 -4.86 0.06
N TYR A 68 -15.98 -3.63 0.55
CA TYR A 68 -14.91 -2.66 0.34
C TYR A 68 -13.66 -2.91 1.19
N LEU A 69 -13.80 -3.47 2.40
CA LEU A 69 -12.64 -3.86 3.21
C LEU A 69 -11.87 -5.03 2.58
N SER A 70 -12.57 -6.00 1.99
CA SER A 70 -11.92 -7.12 1.31
C SER A 70 -11.19 -6.68 0.06
N ALA A 71 -11.81 -5.81 -0.76
CA ALA A 71 -11.17 -5.28 -1.95
C ALA A 71 -9.92 -4.45 -1.63
N ASP A 72 -9.92 -3.71 -0.51
CA ASP A 72 -8.77 -2.90 -0.06
C ASP A 72 -7.49 -3.74 0.08
N LEU A 73 -7.62 -5.01 0.48
CA LEU A 73 -6.49 -5.93 0.68
C LEU A 73 -5.73 -6.26 -0.59
N TYR A 74 -6.38 -6.07 -1.73
CA TYR A 74 -5.83 -6.37 -3.04
C TYR A 74 -5.24 -5.14 -3.71
N ALA A 75 -5.45 -3.92 -3.20
CA ALA A 75 -5.01 -2.67 -3.84
C ALA A 75 -3.47 -2.52 -3.90
N ASP A 76 -2.74 -3.17 -2.99
CA ASP A 76 -1.28 -3.16 -2.92
C ASP A 76 -0.66 -4.56 -3.09
N MET A 77 -1.43 -5.52 -3.63
CA MET A 77 -0.95 -6.88 -3.81
C MET A 77 0.16 -6.93 -4.87
N ALA A 78 1.23 -7.68 -4.60
CA ALA A 78 2.24 -8.00 -5.59
C ALA A 78 1.87 -9.30 -6.33
N LEU A 79 1.97 -9.31 -7.66
CA LEU A 79 1.59 -10.43 -8.51
C LEU A 79 2.81 -10.97 -9.26
N ARG A 80 2.98 -12.29 -9.23
CA ARG A 80 3.91 -12.99 -10.12
C ARG A 80 3.33 -13.12 -11.53
N LYS A 81 2.04 -13.41 -11.67
CA LYS A 81 1.41 -13.63 -12.99
C LYS A 81 0.01 -13.05 -13.07
N GLY A 82 -0.33 -12.45 -14.21
CA GLY A 82 -1.63 -11.82 -14.43
C GLY A 82 -1.71 -10.43 -13.79
N ASN A 83 -2.88 -9.81 -13.91
CA ASN A 83 -3.08 -8.43 -13.48
C ASN A 83 -4.35 -8.30 -12.63
N LEU A 84 -4.42 -7.27 -11.80
CA LEU A 84 -5.63 -6.86 -11.09
C LEU A 84 -6.00 -5.41 -11.44
N ILE A 85 -7.30 -5.15 -11.56
CA ILE A 85 -7.86 -3.79 -11.50
C ILE A 85 -8.75 -3.73 -10.26
N VAL A 86 -8.31 -3.02 -9.22
CA VAL A 86 -8.99 -2.98 -7.93
C VAL A 86 -9.62 -1.62 -7.73
N VAL A 87 -10.94 -1.61 -7.48
CA VAL A 87 -11.71 -0.42 -7.12
C VAL A 87 -12.33 -0.68 -5.75
N PRO A 88 -11.61 -0.40 -4.64
CA PRO A 88 -12.02 -0.88 -3.33
C PRO A 88 -13.22 -0.14 -2.76
N ARG A 89 -13.37 1.15 -3.07
CA ARG A 89 -14.44 2.02 -2.55
C ARG A 89 -15.13 2.72 -3.73
N ALA A 90 -15.87 1.95 -4.53
CA ALA A 90 -16.49 2.45 -5.77
C ALA A 90 -17.46 3.61 -5.53
N ASN A 91 -18.24 3.56 -4.45
CA ASN A 91 -19.18 4.60 -4.08
C ASN A 91 -18.78 5.28 -2.76
N PHE A 92 -17.64 5.99 -2.80
CA PHE A 92 -17.04 6.60 -1.61
C PHE A 92 -18.02 7.47 -0.82
N PHE A 93 -18.85 8.27 -1.50
CA PHE A 93 -19.82 9.12 -0.82
C PHE A 93 -20.87 8.30 -0.04
N SER A 94 -21.39 7.24 -0.63
CA SER A 94 -22.33 6.35 0.05
C SER A 94 -21.70 5.64 1.25
N ILE A 95 -20.41 5.30 1.16
CA ILE A 95 -19.65 4.63 2.23
C ILE A 95 -19.48 5.56 3.42
N ILE A 96 -19.04 6.82 3.21
CA ILE A 96 -18.85 7.79 4.30
C ILE A 96 -20.17 8.14 4.99
N GLU A 97 -21.28 8.10 4.25
CA GLU A 97 -22.63 8.35 4.76
C GLU A 97 -23.27 7.11 5.41
N HIS A 98 -22.62 5.94 5.35
CA HIS A 98 -23.17 4.65 5.78
C HIS A 98 -24.56 4.34 5.19
N LYS A 99 -24.80 4.79 3.97
CA LYS A 99 -26.05 4.57 3.24
C LYS A 99 -25.82 3.54 2.14
N ARG A 100 -26.88 2.83 1.75
CA ARG A 100 -26.85 1.97 0.57
C ARG A 100 -26.61 2.77 -0.72
N ALA A 101 -27.24 3.94 -0.80
CA ALA A 101 -27.16 4.86 -1.93
C ALA A 101 -27.42 6.30 -1.46
N ILE A 102 -26.90 7.27 -2.21
CA ILE A 102 -27.17 8.70 -1.99
C ILE A 102 -28.33 9.16 -2.87
N ASN A 103 -28.14 9.15 -4.19
CA ASN A 103 -29.20 9.54 -5.13
C ASN A 103 -29.95 8.30 -5.62
N TRP A 104 -29.20 7.31 -6.10
CA TRP A 104 -29.72 6.09 -6.70
C TRP A 104 -28.77 4.92 -6.43
N ASP A 105 -29.31 3.71 -6.37
CA ASP A 105 -28.50 2.49 -6.28
C ASP A 105 -27.57 2.40 -7.50
N MET A 106 -26.27 2.62 -7.27
CA MET A 106 -25.25 2.65 -8.33
C MET A 106 -25.21 1.32 -9.10
N ASN A 107 -25.55 0.19 -8.47
CA ASN A 107 -25.64 -1.12 -9.14
C ASN A 107 -26.93 -1.29 -9.99
N ARG A 108 -27.70 -0.23 -10.21
CA ARG A 108 -28.84 -0.17 -11.14
C ARG A 108 -28.64 0.82 -12.27
N ARG A 109 -27.41 1.31 -12.45
CA ARG A 109 -27.06 2.38 -13.40
C ARG A 109 -26.16 1.93 -14.53
N PHE A 110 -25.83 0.64 -14.63
CA PHE A 110 -25.06 0.09 -15.75
C PHE A 110 -25.95 -0.13 -16.99
N ILE A 111 -26.51 0.97 -17.52
CA ILE A 111 -27.35 1.01 -18.72
C ILE A 111 -26.64 1.77 -19.86
N ALA A 112 -27.06 1.53 -21.11
CA ALA A 112 -26.38 2.05 -22.31
C ALA A 112 -26.44 3.58 -22.48
N ILE A 113 -27.45 4.23 -21.92
CA ILE A 113 -27.60 5.69 -21.93
C ILE A 113 -27.75 6.11 -20.48
N ASN A 114 -26.72 6.74 -19.95
CA ASN A 114 -26.77 7.30 -18.62
C ASN A 114 -26.60 8.81 -18.73
N SER A 115 -27.57 9.59 -18.25
CA SER A 115 -27.36 11.03 -18.11
C SER A 115 -26.17 11.21 -17.14
N LYS A 116 -25.22 12.10 -17.42
CA LYS A 116 -24.14 12.44 -16.45
C LYS A 116 -24.66 13.36 -15.33
N GLU A 117 -25.94 13.20 -15.00
CA GLU A 117 -26.70 14.08 -14.13
C GLU A 117 -26.28 13.89 -12.67
N TYR A 118 -26.10 12.63 -12.25
CA TYR A 118 -25.63 12.32 -10.91
C TYR A 118 -24.17 11.88 -10.92
N TYR A 119 -23.52 11.92 -9.76
CA TYR A 119 -22.12 11.53 -9.64
C TYR A 119 -21.94 10.01 -9.85
N GLU A 120 -22.94 9.20 -9.48
CA GLU A 120 -22.91 7.75 -9.66
C GLU A 120 -22.72 7.37 -11.13
N ASP A 121 -23.25 8.19 -12.06
CA ASP A 121 -23.12 7.96 -13.50
C ASP A 121 -21.72 8.15 -14.00
N LYS A 122 -21.05 9.18 -13.48
CA LYS A 122 -19.67 9.50 -13.84
C LYS A 122 -18.75 8.37 -13.37
N ILE A 123 -19.01 7.81 -12.19
CA ILE A 123 -18.28 6.64 -11.66
C ILE A 123 -18.57 5.40 -12.51
N VAL A 124 -19.85 5.12 -12.81
CA VAL A 124 -20.24 3.96 -13.62
C VAL A 124 -19.59 3.99 -15.01
N GLU A 125 -19.48 5.15 -15.66
CA GLU A 125 -18.77 5.25 -16.94
C GLU A 125 -17.28 4.90 -16.84
N ILE A 126 -16.61 5.28 -15.74
CA ILE A 126 -15.23 4.85 -15.48
C ILE A 126 -15.17 3.35 -15.27
N LEU A 127 -16.07 2.78 -14.44
CA LEU A 127 -16.13 1.35 -14.18
C LEU A 127 -16.34 0.53 -15.45
N LYS A 128 -17.22 0.99 -16.37
CA LYS A 128 -17.41 0.34 -17.68
C LYS A 128 -16.11 0.35 -18.51
N GLY A 129 -15.40 1.48 -18.54
CA GLY A 129 -14.11 1.58 -19.20
C GLY A 129 -13.04 0.64 -18.62
N LEU A 130 -13.06 0.40 -17.31
CA LEU A 130 -12.17 -0.56 -16.64
C LEU A 130 -12.59 -2.02 -16.91
N MET A 131 -13.89 -2.30 -16.98
CA MET A 131 -14.40 -3.63 -17.37
C MET A 131 -13.92 -4.01 -18.77
N ALA A 132 -13.90 -3.05 -19.72
CA ALA A 132 -13.39 -3.27 -21.08
C ALA A 132 -11.89 -3.65 -21.14
N GLN A 133 -11.13 -3.35 -20.08
CA GLN A 133 -9.70 -3.67 -19.95
C GLN A 133 -9.45 -4.99 -19.19
N SER A 134 -10.50 -5.69 -18.79
CA SER A 134 -10.43 -6.85 -17.90
C SER A 134 -10.87 -8.12 -18.62
N ASP A 135 -10.35 -9.27 -18.21
CA ASP A 135 -10.81 -10.58 -18.67
C ASP A 135 -11.92 -11.15 -17.80
N TYR A 136 -11.99 -10.72 -16.52
CA TYR A 136 -12.93 -11.23 -15.51
C TYR A 136 -13.38 -10.10 -14.57
N LEU A 137 -14.57 -10.23 -13.99
CA LEU A 137 -15.09 -9.29 -12.98
C LEU A 137 -15.60 -10.02 -11.73
N LEU A 138 -15.16 -9.55 -10.56
CA LEU A 138 -15.79 -9.82 -9.26
C LEU A 138 -16.33 -8.52 -8.67
N ASN A 139 -17.61 -8.55 -8.30
CA ASN A 139 -18.28 -7.44 -7.64
C ASN A 139 -18.69 -7.90 -6.23
N LEU A 140 -18.12 -7.29 -5.19
CA LEU A 140 -18.22 -7.75 -3.81
C LEU A 140 -19.34 -7.02 -3.07
N HIS A 141 -20.22 -7.79 -2.42
CA HIS A 141 -21.45 -7.31 -1.78
C HIS A 141 -21.74 -8.02 -0.45
N GLU A 142 -22.73 -7.47 0.25
CA GLU A 142 -23.39 -8.11 1.38
C GLU A 142 -24.90 -8.28 1.16
N GLY A 143 -25.34 -9.53 1.17
CA GLY A 143 -26.70 -9.92 0.86
C GLY A 143 -27.53 -10.21 2.12
N SER A 144 -28.84 -9.97 2.05
CA SER A 144 -29.75 -10.38 3.13
C SER A 144 -29.81 -11.90 3.29
N GLY A 145 -29.97 -12.38 4.53
CA GLY A 145 -30.14 -13.81 4.84
C GLY A 145 -29.03 -14.70 4.28
N PHE A 146 -29.38 -15.96 4.02
CA PHE A 146 -28.51 -16.98 3.44
C PHE A 146 -29.23 -17.61 2.25
N PHE A 147 -28.63 -17.56 1.07
CA PHE A 147 -29.21 -18.17 -0.12
C PHE A 147 -29.31 -19.69 0.05
N ARG A 148 -30.46 -20.25 -0.35
CA ARG A 148 -30.71 -21.69 -0.46
C ARG A 148 -31.55 -21.93 -1.72
N GLU A 149 -31.31 -23.04 -2.40
CA GLU A 149 -32.06 -23.41 -3.62
C GLU A 149 -33.54 -23.73 -3.33
N THR A 150 -33.83 -24.13 -2.09
CA THR A 150 -35.18 -24.39 -1.58
C THR A 150 -35.47 -23.52 -0.37
N TRP A 151 -36.75 -23.30 -0.09
CA TRP A 151 -37.15 -22.60 1.11
C TRP A 151 -36.88 -23.48 2.35
N GLU A 152 -36.11 -22.97 3.31
CA GLU A 152 -35.86 -23.59 4.61
C GLU A 152 -36.38 -22.71 5.77
N SER A 153 -36.25 -21.39 5.63
CA SER A 153 -36.79 -20.40 6.58
C SER A 153 -36.85 -19.01 5.95
N ASN A 154 -37.40 -18.03 6.69
CA ASN A 154 -37.38 -16.61 6.29
C ASN A 154 -35.97 -16.07 6.04
N LEU A 155 -34.95 -16.60 6.72
CA LEU A 155 -33.55 -16.22 6.53
C LEU A 155 -32.78 -17.15 5.59
N LYS A 156 -33.35 -18.30 5.20
CA LYS A 156 -32.69 -19.32 4.36
C LYS A 156 -33.62 -19.74 3.23
N ASN A 157 -33.55 -19.09 2.08
CA ASN A 157 -34.46 -19.37 0.95
C ASN A 157 -33.93 -18.79 -0.38
N PRO A 158 -34.58 -19.07 -1.52
CA PRO A 158 -34.12 -18.62 -2.84
C PRO A 158 -34.15 -17.11 -3.07
N LEU A 159 -34.87 -16.34 -2.24
CA LEU A 159 -34.95 -14.88 -2.34
C LEU A 159 -33.85 -14.17 -1.53
N ARG A 160 -32.98 -14.92 -0.86
CA ARG A 160 -31.83 -14.39 -0.11
C ARG A 160 -30.58 -14.38 -0.97
N PHE A 161 -29.62 -13.55 -0.58
CA PHE A 161 -28.40 -13.31 -1.35
C PHE A 161 -27.14 -13.75 -0.60
N GLY A 162 -27.13 -13.67 0.74
CA GLY A 162 -25.91 -13.92 1.50
C GLY A 162 -25.37 -15.35 1.36
N GLN A 163 -24.05 -15.48 1.43
CA GLN A 163 -23.30 -16.73 1.19
C GLN A 163 -23.61 -17.32 -0.19
N SER A 164 -23.53 -16.49 -1.23
CA SER A 164 -23.66 -16.97 -2.61
C SER A 164 -22.65 -16.36 -3.57
N ILE A 165 -22.37 -17.13 -4.63
CA ILE A 165 -21.67 -16.68 -5.82
C ILE A 165 -22.74 -16.55 -6.89
N ILE A 166 -23.03 -15.31 -7.29
CA ILE A 166 -24.08 -14.97 -8.23
C ILE A 166 -23.50 -14.88 -9.64
N ALA A 167 -24.21 -15.45 -10.61
CA ALA A 167 -24.01 -15.13 -12.02
C ALA A 167 -25.36 -14.91 -12.72
N ASP A 168 -25.32 -14.16 -13.81
CA ASP A 168 -26.50 -13.77 -14.58
C ASP A 168 -27.10 -14.92 -15.42
N THR A 169 -26.34 -15.99 -15.68
CA THR A 169 -26.77 -17.21 -16.36
C THR A 169 -25.82 -18.36 -16.03
N ASP A 170 -26.22 -19.61 -16.27
CA ASP A 170 -25.35 -20.78 -16.09
C ASP A 170 -24.32 -20.87 -17.22
N ILE A 171 -24.79 -20.69 -18.47
CA ILE A 171 -23.98 -20.72 -19.69
C ILE A 171 -24.29 -19.45 -20.49
N TYR A 172 -23.24 -18.81 -20.99
CA TYR A 172 -23.35 -17.65 -21.89
C TYR A 172 -22.54 -17.86 -23.16
N PHE A 173 -23.16 -17.77 -24.32
CA PHE A 173 -22.44 -17.76 -25.59
C PHE A 173 -22.01 -16.32 -25.94
N SER A 174 -20.72 -16.02 -25.77
CA SER A 174 -20.19 -14.73 -26.15
C SER A 174 -19.87 -14.72 -27.64
N LYS A 175 -20.60 -13.88 -28.39
CA LYS A 175 -20.40 -13.70 -29.84
C LYS A 175 -19.05 -13.09 -30.17
N GLU A 176 -18.48 -12.30 -29.25
CA GLU A 176 -17.21 -11.60 -29.43
C GLU A 176 -16.02 -12.57 -29.42
N ILE A 177 -16.00 -13.50 -28.45
CA ILE A 177 -14.94 -14.53 -28.34
C ILE A 177 -15.30 -15.84 -29.06
N GLY A 178 -16.53 -15.98 -29.53
CA GLY A 178 -17.01 -17.15 -30.28
C GLY A 178 -17.05 -18.44 -29.46
N LYS A 179 -17.23 -18.35 -28.13
CA LYS A 179 -17.20 -19.49 -27.21
C LYS A 179 -18.26 -19.39 -26.13
N GLU A 180 -18.62 -20.55 -25.59
CA GLU A 180 -19.43 -20.66 -24.38
C GLU A 180 -18.58 -20.34 -23.15
N ILE A 181 -19.18 -19.59 -22.23
CA ILE A 181 -18.66 -19.26 -20.92
C ILE A 181 -19.52 -20.02 -19.91
N LEU A 182 -18.91 -20.99 -19.24
CA LEU A 182 -19.56 -21.88 -18.27
C LEU A 182 -19.53 -21.26 -16.86
N LEU A 183 -20.26 -20.17 -16.67
CA LEU A 183 -20.32 -19.42 -15.42
C LEU A 183 -20.74 -20.30 -14.23
N GLY A 184 -21.75 -21.15 -14.44
CA GLY A 184 -22.25 -22.06 -13.40
C GLY A 184 -21.20 -23.06 -12.95
N ASP A 185 -20.42 -23.62 -13.88
CA ASP A 185 -19.38 -24.59 -13.56
C ASP A 185 -18.23 -23.96 -12.78
N ILE A 186 -17.81 -22.76 -13.20
CA ILE A 186 -16.81 -21.97 -12.46
C ILE A 186 -17.32 -21.69 -11.04
N ALA A 187 -18.53 -21.14 -10.90
CA ALA A 187 -19.07 -20.77 -9.59
C ALA A 187 -19.25 -21.97 -8.66
N ARG A 188 -19.73 -23.11 -9.17
CA ARG A 188 -19.87 -24.36 -8.41
C ARG A 188 -18.51 -24.91 -7.96
N LYS A 189 -17.51 -24.89 -8.84
CA LYS A 189 -16.13 -25.31 -8.52
C LYS A 189 -15.53 -24.44 -7.42
N ILE A 190 -15.63 -23.12 -7.54
CA ILE A 190 -15.15 -22.19 -6.51
C ILE A 190 -15.89 -22.39 -5.19
N ALA A 191 -17.22 -22.50 -5.22
CA ALA A 191 -18.01 -22.76 -4.01
C ALA A 191 -17.55 -24.03 -3.30
N HIS A 192 -17.28 -25.12 -4.04
CA HIS A 192 -16.74 -26.36 -3.47
C HIS A 192 -15.39 -26.13 -2.77
N GLN A 193 -14.41 -25.54 -3.46
CA GLN A 193 -13.06 -25.27 -2.91
C GLN A 193 -13.09 -24.35 -1.69
N VAL A 194 -13.99 -23.37 -1.68
CA VAL A 194 -14.16 -22.42 -0.58
C VAL A 194 -14.78 -23.12 0.63
N ASN A 195 -15.80 -23.94 0.41
CA ASN A 195 -16.54 -24.61 1.49
C ASN A 195 -15.69 -25.65 2.23
N GLU A 196 -14.68 -26.25 1.57
CA GLU A 196 -13.68 -27.09 2.24
C GLU A 196 -12.85 -26.33 3.30
N LYS A 197 -12.77 -25.00 3.19
CA LYS A 197 -12.04 -24.12 4.10
C LYS A 197 -12.95 -23.44 5.15
N ILE A 198 -14.26 -23.73 5.13
CA ILE A 198 -15.26 -23.15 6.02
C ILE A 198 -15.87 -24.26 6.87
N ASP A 199 -15.51 -24.28 8.15
CA ASP A 199 -15.91 -25.35 9.07
C ASP A 199 -17.43 -25.42 9.30
N ASN A 200 -18.11 -24.27 9.34
CA ASN A 200 -19.53 -24.21 9.60
C ASN A 200 -20.35 -24.33 8.30
N PRO A 201 -21.12 -25.42 8.09
CA PRO A 201 -21.92 -25.61 6.88
C PRO A 201 -22.99 -24.53 6.66
N GLU A 202 -23.39 -23.82 7.71
CA GLU A 202 -24.35 -22.71 7.57
C GLU A 202 -23.81 -21.55 6.75
N TYR A 203 -22.48 -21.40 6.75
CA TYR A 203 -21.74 -20.38 6.01
C TYR A 203 -21.19 -20.89 4.67
N HIS A 204 -21.65 -22.06 4.22
CA HIS A 204 -21.25 -22.55 2.90
C HIS A 204 -21.83 -21.69 1.79
N PHE A 205 -20.95 -21.30 0.87
CA PHE A 205 -21.31 -20.58 -0.35
C PHE A 205 -21.97 -21.52 -1.35
N ARG A 206 -22.92 -20.98 -2.10
CA ARG A 206 -23.64 -21.71 -3.14
C ARG A 206 -23.71 -20.88 -4.41
N PHE A 207 -23.79 -21.56 -5.55
CA PHE A 207 -24.04 -20.88 -6.81
C PHE A 207 -25.50 -20.40 -6.87
N ASN A 208 -25.71 -19.11 -7.14
CA ASN A 208 -27.02 -18.51 -7.29
C ASN A 208 -27.18 -17.97 -8.72
N ASN A 209 -27.86 -18.73 -9.57
CA ASN A 209 -28.13 -18.35 -10.95
C ASN A 209 -29.34 -17.41 -11.00
N HIS A 210 -29.10 -16.13 -11.31
CA HIS A 210 -30.17 -15.13 -11.41
C HIS A 210 -30.99 -15.24 -12.68
N LYS A 211 -30.53 -15.99 -13.69
CA LYS A 211 -31.24 -16.19 -14.97
C LYS A 211 -31.63 -14.86 -15.61
N THR A 212 -30.81 -13.82 -15.48
CA THR A 212 -31.11 -12.42 -15.80
C THR A 212 -31.55 -12.22 -17.26
N PHE A 213 -31.09 -13.07 -18.17
CA PHE A 213 -31.47 -13.08 -19.59
C PHE A 213 -32.88 -13.65 -19.86
N GLU A 214 -33.43 -14.46 -18.95
CA GLU A 214 -34.78 -15.00 -19.10
C GLU A 214 -35.82 -13.89 -18.88
N LYS A 215 -36.90 -13.89 -19.67
CA LYS A 215 -37.94 -12.85 -19.55
C LYS A 215 -38.65 -12.88 -18.19
N ASN A 216 -38.84 -14.07 -17.63
CA ASN A 216 -39.57 -14.39 -16.40
C ASN A 216 -38.67 -14.60 -15.17
N THR A 217 -37.42 -14.13 -15.20
CA THR A 217 -36.54 -14.15 -14.02
C THR A 217 -37.16 -13.43 -12.81
N SER A 218 -36.85 -13.92 -11.61
CA SER A 218 -37.14 -13.24 -10.34
C SER A 218 -36.27 -12.01 -10.07
N HIS A 219 -35.22 -11.79 -10.87
CA HIS A 219 -34.23 -10.72 -10.70
C HIS A 219 -34.14 -9.78 -11.92
N PRO A 220 -35.27 -9.24 -12.45
CA PRO A 220 -35.25 -8.41 -13.66
C PRO A 220 -34.45 -7.11 -13.49
N GLU A 221 -34.29 -6.63 -12.26
CA GLU A 221 -33.51 -5.45 -11.91
C GLU A 221 -32.00 -5.63 -12.19
N GLN A 222 -31.50 -6.87 -12.18
CA GLN A 222 -30.08 -7.17 -12.37
C GLN A 222 -29.63 -6.95 -13.81
N ARG A 223 -30.55 -6.77 -14.77
CA ARG A 223 -30.25 -6.31 -16.14
C ARG A 223 -29.57 -4.93 -16.19
N LYS A 224 -29.56 -4.21 -15.06
CA LYS A 224 -28.91 -2.90 -14.90
C LYS A 224 -27.67 -2.95 -13.99
N SER A 225 -27.20 -4.15 -13.65
CA SER A 225 -26.08 -4.38 -12.73
C SER A 225 -24.72 -4.38 -13.44
N ALA A 226 -23.66 -4.24 -12.64
CA ALA A 226 -22.29 -4.33 -13.11
C ALA A 226 -21.97 -5.69 -13.77
N THR A 227 -22.41 -6.81 -13.18
CA THR A 227 -22.11 -8.16 -13.69
C THR A 227 -22.82 -8.42 -15.00
N PHE A 228 -24.09 -8.02 -15.12
CA PHE A 228 -24.85 -8.18 -16.35
C PHE A 228 -24.27 -7.34 -17.48
N TYR A 229 -23.85 -6.10 -17.20
CA TYR A 229 -23.22 -5.25 -18.21
C TYR A 229 -21.89 -5.83 -18.68
N ALA A 230 -21.02 -6.24 -17.76
CA ALA A 230 -19.74 -6.88 -18.10
C ALA A 230 -19.93 -8.11 -19.00
N LEU A 231 -20.90 -8.97 -18.68
CA LEU A 231 -21.17 -10.18 -19.44
C LEU A 231 -21.84 -9.90 -20.80
N SER A 232 -22.88 -9.07 -20.83
CA SER A 232 -23.67 -8.82 -22.04
C SER A 232 -23.01 -7.88 -23.05
N VAL A 233 -22.21 -6.92 -22.58
CA VAL A 233 -21.58 -5.90 -23.43
C VAL A 233 -20.15 -6.26 -23.81
N TYR A 234 -19.34 -6.74 -22.86
CA TYR A 234 -17.94 -7.10 -23.10
C TYR A 234 -17.69 -8.60 -23.21
N GLY A 235 -18.72 -9.43 -22.96
CA GLY A 235 -18.57 -10.88 -23.06
C GLY A 235 -17.59 -11.48 -22.06
N ILE A 236 -17.31 -10.79 -20.94
CA ILE A 236 -16.38 -11.27 -19.91
C ILE A 236 -17.13 -11.99 -18.78
N PRO A 237 -16.57 -13.08 -18.20
CA PRO A 237 -17.20 -13.75 -17.07
C PRO A 237 -17.23 -12.83 -15.84
N ALA A 238 -18.41 -12.67 -15.24
CA ALA A 238 -18.64 -11.74 -14.15
C ALA A 238 -19.47 -12.39 -13.04
N PHE A 239 -19.07 -12.16 -11.78
CA PHE A 239 -19.72 -12.73 -10.61
C PHE A 239 -19.98 -11.71 -9.51
N GLY A 240 -21.14 -11.82 -8.87
CA GLY A 240 -21.45 -11.12 -7.61
C GLY A 240 -21.08 -12.01 -6.43
N ILE A 241 -20.27 -11.53 -5.50
CA ILE A 241 -19.87 -12.29 -4.31
C ILE A 241 -20.57 -11.72 -3.10
N GLU A 242 -21.48 -12.49 -2.51
CA GLU A 242 -22.36 -12.03 -1.43
C GLU A 242 -22.00 -12.69 -0.11
N THR A 243 -21.53 -11.91 0.87
CA THR A 243 -21.55 -12.38 2.28
C THR A 243 -22.88 -12.05 2.94
N SER A 244 -23.26 -12.76 4.01
CA SER A 244 -24.55 -12.50 4.66
C SER A 244 -24.48 -11.27 5.58
N LYS A 245 -25.45 -10.36 5.47
CA LYS A 245 -25.68 -9.25 6.44
C LYS A 245 -26.05 -9.77 7.85
N GLU A 246 -26.41 -11.05 7.98
CA GLU A 246 -26.70 -11.68 9.28
C GLU A 246 -25.43 -12.05 10.05
N ILE A 247 -24.29 -12.20 9.36
CA ILE A 247 -23.00 -12.34 10.03
C ILE A 247 -22.65 -10.95 10.58
N LYS A 248 -22.55 -10.78 11.91
CA LYS A 248 -22.22 -9.47 12.51
C LYS A 248 -20.72 -9.23 12.62
N ASP A 249 -19.95 -10.30 12.58
CA ASP A 249 -18.49 -10.29 12.61
C ASP A 249 -17.94 -9.87 11.23
N ILE A 250 -17.37 -8.67 11.17
CA ILE A 250 -16.82 -8.08 9.95
C ILE A 250 -15.56 -8.82 9.48
N GLU A 251 -14.68 -9.24 10.41
CA GLU A 251 -13.46 -9.97 10.07
C GLU A 251 -13.79 -11.30 9.40
N LYS A 252 -14.86 -11.96 9.88
CA LYS A 252 -15.37 -13.18 9.26
C LYS A 252 -15.89 -12.94 7.85
N LYS A 253 -16.62 -11.85 7.59
CA LYS A 253 -17.05 -11.51 6.22
C LYS A 253 -15.86 -11.27 5.30
N VAL A 254 -14.90 -10.47 5.77
CA VAL A 254 -13.68 -10.17 5.01
C VAL A 254 -12.93 -11.46 4.68
N ARG A 255 -12.72 -12.32 5.68
CA ARG A 255 -12.10 -13.64 5.50
C ARG A 255 -12.81 -14.48 4.45
N PHE A 256 -14.14 -14.55 4.47
CA PHE A 256 -14.91 -15.31 3.48
C PHE A 256 -14.74 -14.76 2.06
N GLN A 257 -14.84 -13.45 1.87
CA GLN A 257 -14.61 -12.85 0.55
C GLN A 257 -13.17 -13.05 0.08
N THR A 258 -12.17 -12.88 0.94
CA THR A 258 -10.76 -13.14 0.60
C THR A 258 -10.53 -14.59 0.16
N ILE A 259 -11.12 -15.58 0.84
CA ILE A 259 -11.00 -16.99 0.43
C ILE A 259 -11.60 -17.21 -0.98
N ILE A 260 -12.73 -16.57 -1.27
CA ILE A 260 -13.38 -16.64 -2.59
C ILE A 260 -12.54 -15.97 -3.67
N ILE A 261 -12.11 -14.72 -3.45
CA ILE A 261 -11.29 -13.96 -4.42
C ILE A 261 -10.01 -14.75 -4.74
N ASN A 262 -9.33 -15.29 -3.73
CA ASN A 262 -8.13 -16.09 -3.95
C ASN A 262 -8.40 -17.37 -4.75
N SER A 263 -9.55 -18.02 -4.53
CA SER A 263 -9.94 -19.21 -5.29
C SER A 263 -10.23 -18.87 -6.76
N PHE A 264 -10.85 -17.70 -7.02
CA PHE A 264 -11.03 -17.19 -8.39
C PHE A 264 -9.70 -16.82 -9.05
N MET A 265 -8.79 -16.15 -8.33
CA MET A 265 -7.47 -15.83 -8.85
C MET A 265 -6.70 -17.10 -9.26
N GLU A 266 -6.73 -18.14 -8.41
CA GLU A 266 -6.16 -19.44 -8.72
C GLU A 266 -6.79 -20.06 -9.98
N GLU A 267 -8.13 -20.08 -10.07
CA GLU A 267 -8.86 -20.59 -11.24
C GLU A 267 -8.52 -19.84 -12.52
N PHE A 268 -8.29 -18.54 -12.44
CA PHE A 268 -7.96 -17.68 -13.57
C PHE A 268 -6.45 -17.61 -13.87
N GLY A 269 -5.63 -18.34 -13.12
CA GLY A 269 -4.18 -18.36 -13.30
C GLY A 269 -3.48 -17.04 -12.97
N ILE A 270 -4.08 -16.26 -12.06
CA ILE A 270 -3.52 -15.04 -11.48
C ILE A 270 -2.81 -15.42 -10.19
N ILE A 271 -1.51 -15.17 -10.11
CA ILE A 271 -0.64 -15.77 -9.09
C ILE A 271 0.01 -14.65 -8.27
N PRO A 272 -0.29 -14.53 -6.97
CA PRO A 272 0.40 -13.62 -6.07
C PRO A 272 1.91 -13.92 -5.97
N GLU A 273 2.72 -12.89 -5.75
CA GLU A 273 4.18 -13.04 -5.63
C GLU A 273 4.59 -13.69 -4.29
N ASN A 274 3.87 -13.38 -3.20
CA ASN A 274 4.02 -14.03 -1.90
C ASN A 274 2.63 -14.42 -1.34
N PRO A 275 2.44 -15.64 -0.81
CA PRO A 275 1.20 -15.98 -0.14
C PRO A 275 1.13 -15.40 1.28
N LYS A 276 -0.01 -14.75 1.56
CA LYS A 276 -0.55 -14.21 2.85
C LYS A 276 -0.33 -12.72 3.13
N VAL A 277 -1.43 -11.98 3.22
CA VAL A 277 -1.57 -10.82 4.12
C VAL A 277 -2.45 -11.28 5.28
N ALA A 278 -1.87 -11.46 6.45
CA ALA A 278 -2.61 -11.43 7.70
C ALA A 278 -2.72 -9.94 8.09
N LEU A 279 -3.93 -9.48 8.34
CA LEU A 279 -4.18 -8.12 8.82
C LEU A 279 -4.15 -8.11 10.33
N ASP A 280 -3.31 -7.25 10.90
CA ASP A 280 -3.31 -7.01 12.34
C ASP A 280 -4.52 -6.14 12.73
N PRO A 281 -5.14 -6.30 13.91
CA PRO A 281 -6.16 -5.37 14.38
C PRO A 281 -5.64 -3.92 14.36
N PRO A 282 -6.44 -2.93 13.94
CA PRO A 282 -5.98 -1.55 13.84
C PRO A 282 -5.67 -0.98 15.22
N LYS A 283 -4.46 -0.45 15.36
CA LYS A 283 -3.92 0.11 16.60
C LYS A 283 -3.28 1.45 16.31
N LEU A 284 -3.67 2.46 17.08
CA LEU A 284 -3.01 3.76 17.09
C LEU A 284 -1.62 3.61 17.74
N ASN A 285 -0.59 4.07 17.04
CA ASN A 285 0.75 4.22 17.62
C ASN A 285 0.84 5.57 18.34
N TYR A 286 0.54 6.68 17.64
CA TYR A 286 0.48 8.03 18.21
C TYR A 286 -0.19 9.04 17.26
N LEU A 287 -0.62 10.17 17.81
CA LEU A 287 -0.97 11.39 17.08
C LEU A 287 0.11 12.44 17.27
N VAL A 288 0.28 13.31 16.27
CA VAL A 288 0.97 14.60 16.44
C VAL A 288 -0.06 15.72 16.26
N ILE A 289 -0.17 16.56 17.28
CA ILE A 289 -1.18 17.61 17.41
C ILE A 289 -0.45 18.94 17.54
N SER A 290 -0.65 19.84 16.59
CA SER A 290 -0.19 21.22 16.69
C SER A 290 -1.15 22.04 17.55
N VAL A 291 -0.62 22.81 18.49
CA VAL A 291 -1.33 23.76 19.34
C VAL A 291 -0.88 25.18 18.97
N ASN A 292 -1.85 26.04 18.63
CA ASN A 292 -1.65 27.42 18.19
C ASN A 292 -0.62 27.57 17.05
N GLY A 293 -0.54 26.55 16.18
CA GLY A 293 0.32 26.54 14.98
C GLY A 293 1.83 26.48 15.24
N SER A 294 2.28 26.38 16.48
CA SER A 294 3.71 26.50 16.84
C SER A 294 4.20 25.41 17.79
N GLN A 295 3.38 24.99 18.75
CA GLN A 295 3.73 23.93 19.70
C GLN A 295 3.22 22.57 19.20
N ASN A 296 4.01 21.50 19.29
CA ASN A 296 3.53 20.15 18.98
C ASN A 296 3.37 19.31 20.25
N VAL A 297 2.27 18.58 20.33
CA VAL A 297 1.96 17.61 21.37
C VAL A 297 1.77 16.25 20.71
N VAL A 298 2.33 15.20 21.30
CA VAL A 298 2.12 13.82 20.89
C VAL A 298 1.27 13.14 21.94
N ALA A 299 0.31 12.34 21.48
CA ALA A 299 -0.55 11.58 22.36
C ALA A 299 -0.77 10.17 21.78
N ARG A 300 -0.72 9.17 22.64
CA ARG A 300 -0.96 7.76 22.33
C ARG A 300 -2.38 7.35 22.74
N ASP A 301 -2.76 6.14 22.36
CA ASP A 301 -4.08 5.60 22.71
C ASP A 301 -4.32 5.62 24.24
N GLY A 302 -5.46 6.17 24.64
CA GLY A 302 -5.89 6.33 26.02
C GLY A 302 -5.28 7.53 26.77
N GLU A 303 -4.33 8.24 26.18
CA GLU A 303 -3.67 9.38 26.84
C GLU A 303 -4.56 10.62 26.91
N GLU A 304 -4.20 11.53 27.82
CA GLU A 304 -4.84 12.82 28.01
C GLU A 304 -3.89 13.94 27.56
N ILE A 305 -4.36 14.84 26.70
CA ILE A 305 -3.72 16.11 26.42
C ILE A 305 -4.40 17.23 27.23
N ARG A 306 -3.60 18.11 27.80
CA ARG A 306 -4.06 19.26 28.59
C ARG A 306 -3.75 20.55 27.88
N ILE A 307 -4.77 21.34 27.59
CA ILE A 307 -4.67 22.58 26.82
C ILE A 307 -5.42 23.71 27.51
N LYS A 308 -5.08 24.97 27.22
CA LYS A 308 -5.77 26.12 27.81
C LYS A 308 -7.09 26.33 27.08
N LYS A 309 -8.07 26.87 27.81
CA LYS A 309 -9.33 27.30 27.22
C LYS A 309 -9.08 28.37 26.16
N GLY A 310 -9.54 28.14 24.93
CA GLY A 310 -9.34 29.00 23.77
C GLY A 310 -8.11 28.65 22.92
N ASP A 311 -7.32 27.64 23.30
CA ASP A 311 -6.24 27.15 22.43
C ASP A 311 -6.82 26.51 21.16
N LYS A 312 -6.13 26.73 20.04
CA LYS A 312 -6.45 26.09 18.77
C LYS A 312 -5.61 24.84 18.58
N ILE A 313 -6.23 23.72 18.24
CA ILE A 313 -5.54 22.47 17.95
C ILE A 313 -5.73 22.04 16.50
N LYS A 314 -4.72 21.37 15.94
CA LYS A 314 -4.76 20.74 14.62
C LYS A 314 -4.01 19.43 14.66
N VAL A 315 -4.66 18.31 14.32
CA VAL A 315 -3.97 17.02 14.18
C VAL A 315 -3.22 16.99 12.85
N ILE A 316 -1.89 16.97 12.92
CA ILE A 316 -1.01 17.06 11.75
C ILE A 316 -0.48 15.69 11.30
N GLN A 317 -0.53 14.67 12.15
CA GLN A 317 -0.16 13.29 11.81
C GLN A 317 -0.95 12.29 12.66
N ILE A 318 -1.38 11.19 12.02
CA ILE A 318 -1.92 9.99 12.66
C ILE A 318 -0.97 8.86 12.29
N GLU A 319 -0.32 8.25 13.27
CA GLU A 319 0.54 7.08 13.09
C GLU A 319 -0.16 5.84 13.66
N ALA A 320 -0.33 4.81 12.84
CA ALA A 320 -0.95 3.55 13.24
C ALA A 320 -0.24 2.38 12.54
N ASN A 321 -0.57 1.13 12.89
CA ASN A 321 -0.13 -0.04 12.12
C ASN A 321 -0.76 -0.14 10.71
N TYR A 322 -1.47 0.90 10.27
CA TYR A 322 -2.02 1.08 8.93
C TYR A 322 -1.70 2.48 8.43
N GLU A 323 -1.32 2.60 7.17
CA GLU A 323 -0.97 3.88 6.55
C GLU A 323 -2.17 4.60 5.91
N ARG A 324 -3.30 3.91 5.70
CA ARG A 324 -4.45 4.40 4.91
C ARG A 324 -5.77 4.22 5.64
N GLY A 325 -6.81 4.93 5.20
CA GLY A 325 -8.16 4.83 5.77
C GLY A 325 -8.28 5.39 7.19
N LEU A 326 -7.29 6.17 7.65
CA LEU A 326 -7.30 6.76 8.97
C LEU A 326 -8.16 8.02 8.99
N SER A 327 -9.03 8.14 10.00
CA SER A 327 -9.80 9.34 10.30
C SER A 327 -9.73 9.64 11.78
N ILE A 328 -10.01 10.89 12.14
CA ILE A 328 -10.12 11.34 13.52
C ILE A 328 -11.40 12.14 13.68
N ASP A 329 -12.10 11.95 14.77
CA ASP A 329 -13.37 12.59 15.10
C ASP A 329 -13.24 13.23 16.48
N ILE A 330 -13.24 14.56 16.55
CA ILE A 330 -13.14 15.32 17.79
C ILE A 330 -14.56 15.57 18.30
N LEU A 331 -15.03 14.65 19.14
CA LEU A 331 -16.38 14.65 19.67
C LEU A 331 -16.70 15.95 20.42
N GLY A 332 -17.83 16.55 20.05
CA GLY A 332 -18.36 17.77 20.66
C GLY A 332 -17.90 19.07 20.00
N ILE A 333 -16.96 19.02 19.04
CA ILE A 333 -16.42 20.23 18.38
C ILE A 333 -16.35 20.05 16.86
N GLY A 334 -15.84 18.92 16.39
CA GLY A 334 -15.56 18.72 14.97
C GLY A 334 -16.64 17.94 14.21
N THR A 335 -16.18 17.15 13.25
CA THR A 335 -16.96 16.39 12.27
C THR A 335 -16.48 14.94 12.23
N ALA A 336 -17.08 14.10 11.40
CA ALA A 336 -16.67 12.70 11.27
C ALA A 336 -15.22 12.49 10.76
N ASN A 337 -14.58 13.53 10.19
CA ASN A 337 -13.15 13.52 9.88
C ASN A 337 -12.54 14.92 10.06
N ASP A 338 -11.74 15.05 11.09
CA ASP A 338 -11.13 16.28 11.58
C ASP A 338 -9.62 16.34 11.33
N PHE A 339 -9.10 15.40 10.53
CA PHE A 339 -7.69 15.35 10.22
C PHE A 339 -7.25 16.62 9.47
N GLN A 340 -6.17 17.25 9.94
CA GLN A 340 -5.62 18.51 9.46
C GLN A 340 -6.54 19.76 9.54
N LYS A 341 -7.73 19.65 10.14
CA LYS A 341 -8.59 20.79 10.45
C LYS A 341 -8.17 21.44 11.77
N GLU A 342 -8.43 22.74 11.91
CA GLU A 342 -8.09 23.52 13.10
C GLU A 342 -9.36 23.80 13.93
N PHE A 343 -9.29 23.57 15.25
CA PHE A 343 -10.42 23.72 16.16
C PHE A 343 -10.01 24.49 17.41
N GLU A 344 -10.83 25.46 17.80
CA GLU A 344 -10.69 26.15 19.09
C GLU A 344 -11.35 25.33 20.20
N ILE A 345 -10.60 25.04 21.27
CA ILE A 345 -11.09 24.20 22.36
C ILE A 345 -11.57 25.05 23.53
N VAL A 346 -12.89 25.11 23.68
CA VAL A 346 -13.57 25.87 24.74
C VAL A 346 -14.15 25.00 25.85
N HIS A 347 -14.29 23.69 25.60
CA HIS A 347 -14.78 22.66 26.51
C HIS A 347 -13.94 21.38 26.36
N PRO A 348 -13.85 20.52 27.40
CA PRO A 348 -13.22 19.21 27.27
C PRO A 348 -13.84 18.39 26.13
N ALA A 349 -13.01 17.66 25.40
CA ALA A 349 -13.41 16.89 24.22
C ALA A 349 -12.72 15.52 24.20
N LYS A 350 -13.19 14.63 23.33
CA LYS A 350 -12.54 13.33 23.09
C LYS A 350 -12.29 13.16 21.60
N ALA A 351 -11.06 12.85 21.23
CA ALA A 351 -10.71 12.49 19.86
C ALA A 351 -10.77 10.97 19.69
N ILE A 352 -11.58 10.48 18.75
CA ILE A 352 -11.64 9.06 18.38
C ILE A 352 -10.94 8.88 17.04
N ILE A 353 -9.95 7.99 17.00
CA ILE A 353 -9.21 7.65 15.79
C ILE A 353 -9.79 6.35 15.23
N ARG A 354 -10.06 6.32 13.92
CA ARG A 354 -10.62 5.15 13.24
C ARG A 354 -9.82 4.78 12.00
N LYS A 355 -9.82 3.49 11.67
CA LYS A 355 -9.47 2.90 10.37
C LYS A 355 -10.78 2.53 9.72
N ASP A 356 -11.20 3.31 8.73
CA ASP A 356 -12.55 3.27 8.17
C ASP A 356 -13.60 3.43 9.29
N SER A 357 -14.30 2.35 9.66
CA SER A 357 -15.29 2.31 10.73
C SER A 357 -14.77 1.75 12.06
N LEU A 358 -13.58 1.16 12.08
CA LEU A 358 -13.01 0.48 13.25
C LEU A 358 -12.21 1.47 14.09
N LYS A 359 -12.50 1.55 15.40
CA LYS A 359 -11.73 2.39 16.32
C LYS A 359 -10.30 1.85 16.48
N CYS A 360 -9.30 2.68 16.16
CA CYS A 360 -7.87 2.41 16.34
C CYS A 360 -7.35 2.89 17.71
N GLY A 361 -7.99 3.93 18.26
CA GLY A 361 -7.60 4.52 19.54
C GLY A 361 -8.48 5.71 19.91
N GLU A 362 -8.30 6.23 21.12
CA GLU A 362 -8.92 7.47 21.60
C GLU A 362 -7.95 8.32 22.41
N ILE A 363 -8.17 9.62 22.42
CA ILE A 363 -7.39 10.59 23.19
C ILE A 363 -8.34 11.54 23.90
N ASN A 364 -8.10 11.78 25.20
CA ASN A 364 -8.87 12.72 26.00
C ASN A 364 -8.25 14.12 25.89
N ILE A 365 -9.08 15.15 25.72
CA ILE A 365 -8.66 16.55 25.64
C ILE A 365 -9.28 17.29 26.81
N SER A 366 -8.45 17.68 27.77
CA SER A 366 -8.88 18.33 29.01
C SER A 366 -8.42 19.78 29.05
N LEU A 367 -9.23 20.63 29.69
CA LEU A 367 -8.87 22.01 29.92
C LEU A 367 -7.99 22.12 31.18
N LEU A 368 -6.90 22.86 31.07
CA LEU A 368 -6.13 23.30 32.22
C LEU A 368 -7.04 24.19 33.08
N GLU A 369 -7.27 23.80 34.33
CA GLU A 369 -7.92 24.69 35.28
C GLU A 369 -7.06 25.96 35.46
N PRO A 370 -7.67 27.15 35.50
CA PRO A 370 -6.94 28.36 35.84
C PRO A 370 -6.39 28.19 37.26
N GLN A 371 -5.08 27.93 37.39
CA GLN A 371 -4.45 28.00 38.69
C GLN A 371 -4.62 29.42 39.24
N GLU A 372 -5.23 29.47 40.42
CA GLU A 372 -5.09 30.56 41.37
C GLU A 372 -3.61 30.99 41.45
N ASN A 373 -3.39 32.29 41.60
CA ASN A 373 -2.11 32.96 41.76
C ASN A 373 -1.01 32.09 42.38
N VAL A 374 -0.10 31.55 41.56
CA VAL A 374 1.23 31.12 42.05
C VAL A 374 2.14 32.35 42.11
N LYS A 375 1.74 33.32 42.95
CA LYS A 375 2.60 34.35 43.52
C LYS A 375 2.55 34.21 45.05
N GLU A 376 2.77 33.00 45.58
CA GLU A 376 3.07 32.77 47.00
C GLU A 376 3.32 31.27 47.27
N ALA A 377 4.40 30.73 46.69
CA ALA A 377 4.99 29.47 47.15
C ALA A 377 6.50 29.38 46.85
N PHE A 378 7.16 30.51 46.62
CA PHE A 378 8.62 30.56 46.38
C PHE A 378 9.41 30.76 47.66
N HIS A 379 9.03 30.13 48.77
CA HIS A 379 9.90 29.96 49.93
C HIS A 379 9.50 28.71 50.71
N ALA A 380 10.00 27.56 50.28
CA ALA A 380 10.44 26.41 51.09
C ALA A 380 10.27 25.09 50.32
N SER A 381 11.35 24.63 49.72
CA SER A 381 11.80 23.22 49.71
C SER A 381 12.70 22.98 48.49
N THR A 382 13.95 22.72 48.80
CA THR A 382 14.95 22.17 47.89
C THR A 382 14.52 20.77 47.45
N ASN A 383 13.93 20.66 46.26
CA ASN A 383 14.04 19.49 45.37
C ASN A 383 13.40 19.87 44.02
N VAL A 384 14.18 20.53 43.16
CA VAL A 384 13.75 20.81 41.78
C VAL A 384 13.74 19.49 41.03
N GLN A 385 12.56 18.89 40.90
CA GLN A 385 12.34 17.73 40.06
C GLN A 385 12.70 18.13 38.62
N SER A 386 13.72 17.49 38.04
CA SER A 386 14.13 17.78 36.66
C SER A 386 13.01 17.35 35.71
N PRO A 387 12.71 18.14 34.66
CA PRO A 387 11.64 17.81 33.72
C PRO A 387 11.92 16.48 33.05
N ARG A 388 10.88 15.67 32.87
CA ARG A 388 10.99 14.36 32.24
C ARG A 388 10.91 14.51 30.73
N PHE A 389 11.91 14.00 30.02
CA PHE A 389 11.86 13.88 28.57
C PHE A 389 10.76 12.89 28.16
N THR A 390 9.90 13.31 27.22
CA THR A 390 8.75 12.52 26.77
C THR A 390 8.99 11.98 25.36
N TYR A 391 9.27 12.86 24.40
CA TYR A 391 9.55 12.46 23.03
C TYR A 391 10.32 13.51 22.20
N LEU A 392 11.04 13.02 21.19
CA LEU A 392 11.72 13.78 20.15
C LEU A 392 11.05 13.48 18.80
N ILE A 393 10.71 14.52 18.05
CA ILE A 393 10.21 14.42 16.69
C ILE A 393 11.38 14.60 15.74
N VAL A 394 11.63 13.60 14.90
CA VAL A 394 12.70 13.59 13.90
C VAL A 394 12.11 13.35 12.52
N GLU A 395 12.78 13.83 11.49
CA GLU A 395 12.46 13.55 10.09
C GLU A 395 13.65 12.84 9.44
N VAL A 396 13.43 11.67 8.84
CA VAL A 396 14.45 10.90 8.13
C VAL A 396 14.03 10.78 6.67
N ASN A 397 14.83 11.35 5.76
CA ASN A 397 14.53 11.40 4.33
C ASN A 397 13.11 11.93 3.99
N GLY A 398 12.59 12.86 4.81
CA GLY A 398 11.24 13.43 4.65
C GLY A 398 10.12 12.69 5.40
N LEU A 399 10.41 11.55 6.04
CA LEU A 399 9.44 10.79 6.84
C LEU A 399 9.61 11.11 8.33
N ARG A 400 8.52 11.53 9.00
CA ARG A 400 8.54 11.89 10.42
C ARG A 400 8.42 10.67 11.31
N GLN A 401 9.24 10.62 12.35
CA GLN A 401 9.24 9.60 13.40
C GLN A 401 9.26 10.28 14.77
N VAL A 402 8.68 9.61 15.77
CA VAL A 402 8.66 10.08 17.16
C VAL A 402 9.38 9.06 18.02
N LEU A 403 10.33 9.52 18.84
CA LEU A 403 11.19 8.68 19.66
C LEU A 403 11.11 9.08 21.12
N SER A 404 11.03 8.12 22.02
CA SER A 404 11.06 8.30 23.48
C SER A 404 12.43 7.98 24.09
N HIS A 405 12.57 8.19 25.40
CA HIS A 405 13.82 7.95 26.13
C HIS A 405 14.38 6.54 25.90
N GLY A 406 15.64 6.48 25.47
CA GLY A 406 16.38 5.25 25.24
C GLY A 406 16.03 4.54 23.94
N GLU A 407 15.11 5.06 23.12
CA GLU A 407 14.78 4.46 21.84
C GLU A 407 15.88 4.67 20.80
N HIS A 408 15.87 3.80 19.79
CA HIS A 408 16.88 3.74 18.74
C HIS A 408 16.28 4.11 17.38
N LEU A 409 16.76 5.20 16.81
CA LEU A 409 16.52 5.59 15.42
C LEU A 409 17.46 4.79 14.51
N LYS A 410 16.91 3.83 13.77
CA LYS A 410 17.68 3.06 12.79
C LYS A 410 17.73 3.80 11.46
N VAL A 411 18.93 4.03 10.96
CA VAL A 411 19.19 4.69 9.67
C VAL A 411 20.26 3.95 8.89
N ILE A 412 20.26 4.14 7.57
CA ILE A 412 21.35 3.68 6.71
C ILE A 412 22.28 4.87 6.44
N ARG A 413 23.61 4.67 6.51
CA ARG A 413 24.58 5.72 6.18
C ARG A 413 24.27 6.34 4.81
N GLY A 414 24.16 7.67 4.78
CA GLY A 414 23.69 8.47 3.65
C GLY A 414 22.26 9.00 3.82
N ASP A 415 21.51 8.49 4.80
CA ASP A 415 20.23 9.07 5.19
C ASP A 415 20.40 10.49 5.76
N LYS A 416 19.40 11.32 5.46
CA LYS A 416 19.33 12.73 5.88
C LYS A 416 18.35 12.83 7.05
N ILE A 417 18.85 13.29 8.19
CA ILE A 417 18.07 13.44 9.43
C ILE A 417 17.87 14.92 9.69
N LYS A 418 16.67 15.30 10.12
CA LYS A 418 16.37 16.64 10.65
C LYS A 418 15.68 16.49 11.99
N LEU A 419 16.27 17.07 13.03
CA LEU A 419 15.65 17.12 14.35
C LEU A 419 14.62 18.26 14.34
N LEU A 420 13.35 17.94 14.58
CA LEU A 420 12.27 18.92 14.41
C LEU A 420 11.90 19.57 15.74
N ASP A 421 11.52 18.78 16.73
CA ASP A 421 10.97 19.29 17.98
C ASP A 421 11.21 18.30 19.13
N VAL A 422 11.15 18.78 20.36
CA VAL A 422 11.32 17.97 21.57
C VAL A 422 10.28 18.38 22.61
N VAL A 423 9.76 17.39 23.33
CA VAL A 423 8.83 17.62 24.42
C VAL A 423 9.32 16.97 25.70
N ALA A 424 9.25 17.77 26.76
CA ALA A 424 9.48 17.37 28.13
C ALA A 424 8.43 18.01 29.03
N ASP A 425 8.12 17.34 30.15
CA ASP A 425 7.07 17.77 31.06
C ASP A 425 7.30 19.18 31.60
N TRP A 426 6.26 20.02 31.52
CA TRP A 426 6.17 21.37 32.13
C TRP A 426 7.20 22.41 31.67
N VAL A 427 7.87 22.18 30.53
CA VAL A 427 8.94 23.06 30.03
C VAL A 427 8.69 23.49 28.59
N ASN A 428 9.05 24.74 28.27
CA ASN A 428 8.95 25.24 26.90
C ASN A 428 10.05 24.62 26.03
N THR A 429 9.73 24.28 24.79
CA THR A 429 10.68 23.71 23.81
C THR A 429 11.93 24.60 23.60
N ASN A 430 11.82 25.90 23.81
CA ASN A 430 12.92 26.87 23.70
C ASN A 430 13.92 26.80 24.87
N ASP A 431 13.52 26.24 26.02
CA ASP A 431 14.38 26.05 27.19
C ASP A 431 15.14 24.72 27.16
N LEU A 432 14.83 23.88 26.16
CA LEU A 432 15.47 22.60 25.90
C LEU A 432 16.52 22.77 24.80
N SER A 433 17.59 21.97 24.89
CA SER A 433 18.50 21.78 23.76
C SER A 433 18.54 20.32 23.32
N VAL A 434 18.55 20.12 22.00
CA VAL A 434 18.74 18.79 21.40
C VAL A 434 20.09 18.74 20.72
N ASN A 435 21.02 18.02 21.33
CA ASN A 435 22.40 17.91 20.90
C ASN A 435 22.64 16.56 20.23
N PHE A 436 22.90 16.56 18.92
CA PHE A 436 23.34 15.36 18.22
C PHE A 436 24.85 15.20 18.42
N LEU A 437 25.24 14.34 19.36
CA LEU A 437 26.66 14.16 19.67
C LEU A 437 27.39 13.56 18.47
N GLY A 438 28.39 14.30 17.97
CA GLY A 438 29.10 13.98 16.73
C GLY A 438 28.69 14.82 15.53
N TYR A 439 27.79 15.79 15.70
CA TYR A 439 27.42 16.79 14.70
C TYR A 439 27.43 18.19 15.32
N VAL A 440 27.50 19.22 14.47
CA VAL A 440 27.34 20.63 14.89
C VAL A 440 26.57 21.36 13.80
N GLY A 441 25.31 21.72 14.09
CA GLY A 441 24.45 22.45 13.16
C GLY A 441 24.98 23.86 12.87
N ASN A 442 25.21 24.65 13.92
CA ASN A 442 25.79 25.98 13.81
C ASN A 442 27.31 25.96 14.04
N LYS A 443 28.08 25.88 12.94
CA LYS A 443 29.55 25.86 12.98
C LYS A 443 30.19 27.15 13.52
N MET A 444 29.48 28.28 13.52
CA MET A 444 30.00 29.55 14.05
C MET A 444 29.78 29.70 15.55
N LYS A 445 28.69 29.12 16.08
CA LYS A 445 28.33 29.19 17.50
C LYS A 445 27.69 27.88 17.94
N ASN A 446 28.50 26.96 18.46
CA ASN A 446 28.01 25.69 18.97
C ASN A 446 27.35 25.86 20.34
N THR A 447 26.02 25.79 20.38
CA THR A 447 25.21 25.81 21.60
C THR A 447 24.72 24.42 22.03
N GLY A 448 25.07 23.37 21.28
CA GLY A 448 24.49 22.03 21.46
C GLY A 448 23.00 21.96 21.11
N GLU A 449 22.53 22.86 20.24
CA GLU A 449 21.17 22.85 19.70
C GLU A 449 21.26 22.61 18.19
N ASP A 450 20.84 21.43 17.76
CA ASP A 450 20.93 20.96 16.38
C ASP A 450 19.57 20.82 15.69
N ARG A 451 18.45 21.18 16.36
CA ARG A 451 17.14 21.25 15.71
C ARG A 451 17.13 22.22 14.54
N GLY A 452 16.35 21.86 13.52
CA GLY A 452 16.21 22.64 12.29
C GLY A 452 17.33 22.45 11.27
N TYR A 453 18.47 21.86 11.64
CA TYR A 453 19.57 21.57 10.73
C TYR A 453 19.41 20.20 10.06
N LEU A 454 19.88 20.10 8.81
CA LEU A 454 19.93 18.85 8.07
C LEU A 454 21.26 18.14 8.33
N ILE A 455 21.19 16.89 8.76
CA ILE A 455 22.32 16.05 9.14
C ILE A 455 22.46 14.95 8.09
N ASN A 456 23.55 14.94 7.34
CA ASN A 456 23.89 13.85 6.44
C ASN A 456 24.78 12.83 7.16
N THR A 457 24.23 11.64 7.41
CA THR A 457 24.91 10.57 8.16
C THR A 457 26.18 10.04 7.48
N ALA A 458 26.39 10.32 6.19
CA ALA A 458 27.61 9.94 5.48
C ALA A 458 28.75 10.96 5.63
N THR A 459 28.44 12.26 5.69
CA THR A 459 29.46 13.32 5.57
C THR A 459 29.66 14.14 6.83
N ASP A 460 28.64 14.24 7.69
CA ASP A 460 28.64 15.24 8.75
C ASP A 460 29.06 14.67 10.11
N MET A 461 29.23 13.34 10.20
CA MET A 461 29.39 12.60 11.45
C MET A 461 30.85 12.55 11.92
N TRP A 462 31.08 12.93 13.18
CA TRP A 462 32.39 12.86 13.82
C TRP A 462 32.56 11.57 14.63
N THR A 463 33.23 10.57 14.05
CA THR A 463 33.41 9.21 14.57
C THR A 463 33.83 9.13 16.05
N LYS A 464 34.71 10.03 16.51
CA LYS A 464 35.20 10.03 17.90
C LYS A 464 34.12 10.25 18.97
N TYR A 465 32.95 10.75 18.59
CA TYR A 465 31.81 10.99 19.48
C TYR A 465 30.72 9.90 19.39
N SER A 466 30.94 8.88 18.56
CA SER A 466 30.13 7.67 18.62
C SER A 466 30.41 6.91 19.92
N LYS A 467 29.42 6.18 20.43
CA LYS A 467 29.47 5.53 21.77
C LYS A 467 30.71 4.64 21.96
N ASP A 468 31.09 3.91 20.92
CA ASP A 468 32.23 2.98 20.93
C ASP A 468 33.43 3.48 20.10
N GLY A 469 33.38 4.73 19.61
CA GLY A 469 34.41 5.26 18.69
C GLY A 469 34.42 4.62 17.29
N LYS A 470 33.41 3.80 16.95
CA LYS A 470 33.31 3.06 15.66
C LYS A 470 32.45 3.74 14.60
N GLY A 471 31.70 4.78 14.95
CA GLY A 471 30.80 5.49 14.04
C GLY A 471 29.48 4.76 13.73
N LEU A 472 29.11 3.75 14.51
CA LEU A 472 27.89 2.96 14.30
C LEU A 472 26.70 3.41 15.15
N GLN A 473 26.96 4.04 16.30
CA GLN A 473 25.90 4.49 17.20
C GLN A 473 26.24 5.86 17.77
N TYR A 474 25.32 6.80 17.61
CA TYR A 474 25.48 8.18 18.09
C TYR A 474 24.35 8.55 19.05
N PRO A 475 24.67 9.15 20.21
CA PRO A 475 23.66 9.66 21.11
C PRO A 475 23.12 11.02 20.68
N ILE A 476 21.80 11.18 20.73
CA ILE A 476 21.13 12.49 20.77
C ILE A 476 20.82 12.78 22.23
N ALA A 477 21.42 13.85 22.77
CA ALA A 477 21.23 14.27 24.15
C ALA A 477 20.19 15.39 24.25
N ILE A 478 19.19 15.18 25.09
CA ILE A 478 18.16 16.18 25.38
C ILE A 478 18.53 16.82 26.71
N ASN A 479 18.74 18.13 26.72
CA ASN A 479 19.17 18.86 27.89
C ASN A 479 18.17 19.95 28.28
N TYR A 480 18.02 20.16 29.57
CA TYR A 480 17.33 21.30 30.16
C TYR A 480 18.31 22.06 31.04
N MET A 481 18.51 23.36 30.78
CA MET A 481 19.47 24.20 31.52
C MET A 481 20.85 23.53 31.69
N ASN A 482 21.40 22.97 30.61
CA ASN A 482 22.69 22.24 30.57
C ASN A 482 22.74 20.91 31.33
N LYS A 483 21.63 20.44 31.90
CA LYS A 483 21.53 19.10 32.50
C LYS A 483 20.83 18.14 31.53
N ARG A 484 21.43 16.98 31.30
CA ARG A 484 20.82 15.93 30.48
C ARG A 484 19.58 15.37 31.17
N ILE A 485 18.45 15.41 30.47
CA ILE A 485 17.15 14.88 30.94
C ILE A 485 16.67 13.69 30.12
N GLY A 486 17.28 13.46 28.96
CA GLY A 486 16.94 12.35 28.09
C GLY A 486 18.03 12.02 27.08
N GLU A 487 17.92 10.82 26.51
CA GLU A 487 18.75 10.40 25.40
C GLU A 487 17.98 9.52 24.44
N ILE A 488 18.40 9.58 23.18
CA ILE A 488 18.00 8.71 22.08
C ILE A 488 19.29 8.24 21.41
N PHE A 489 19.25 7.08 20.77
CA PHE A 489 20.36 6.55 19.99
C PHE A 489 20.04 6.57 18.50
N VAL A 490 21.04 6.89 17.68
CA VAL A 490 20.98 6.75 16.23
C VAL A 490 21.91 5.61 15.85
N ASP A 491 21.33 4.51 15.38
CA ASP A 491 22.04 3.34 14.88
C ASP A 491 22.22 3.49 13.38
N ILE A 492 23.47 3.54 12.93
CA ILE A 492 23.85 3.74 11.53
C ILE A 492 24.37 2.41 10.98
N ASP A 493 23.57 1.78 10.14
CA ASP A 493 23.98 0.61 9.37
C ASP A 493 24.65 1.04 8.06
N GLU A 494 25.63 0.26 7.59
CA GLU A 494 26.23 0.49 6.28
C GLU A 494 25.25 0.11 5.15
N PRO A 495 25.20 0.90 4.06
CA PRO A 495 24.38 0.60 2.90
C PRO A 495 24.94 -0.64 2.21
N LYS A 496 24.08 -1.63 1.93
CA LYS A 496 24.48 -2.91 1.35
C LYS A 496 23.56 -3.33 0.22
N LEU A 497 24.17 -3.96 -0.78
CA LEU A 497 23.49 -4.73 -1.78
C LEU A 497 23.12 -6.10 -1.19
N ASN A 498 21.83 -6.45 -1.19
CA ASN A 498 21.42 -7.82 -0.86
C ASN A 498 21.56 -8.71 -2.10
N TYR A 499 20.99 -8.29 -3.23
CA TYR A 499 21.18 -8.95 -4.51
C TYR A 499 20.77 -8.03 -5.68
N ILE A 500 21.29 -8.34 -6.86
CA ILE A 500 20.75 -7.94 -8.16
C ILE A 500 20.17 -9.14 -8.88
N VAL A 501 19.11 -8.94 -9.66
CA VAL A 501 18.57 -9.97 -10.56
C VAL A 501 18.95 -9.61 -11.98
N VAL A 502 19.67 -10.51 -12.64
CA VAL A 502 20.16 -10.31 -13.99
C VAL A 502 19.65 -11.45 -14.88
N LYS A 503 19.09 -11.09 -16.02
CA LYS A 503 18.65 -12.03 -17.05
C LYS A 503 19.74 -12.14 -18.13
N HIS A 504 20.16 -13.36 -18.40
CA HIS A 504 21.16 -13.67 -19.42
C HIS A 504 20.49 -13.96 -20.76
N SER A 505 21.00 -13.45 -21.89
CA SER A 505 20.40 -13.74 -23.20
C SER A 505 20.44 -15.21 -23.62
N GLN A 506 21.42 -15.97 -23.13
CA GLN A 506 21.58 -17.41 -23.40
C GLN A 506 21.08 -18.29 -22.23
N GLY A 507 20.43 -17.72 -21.20
CA GLY A 507 20.02 -18.43 -20.00
C GLY A 507 18.78 -17.84 -19.30
N GLY A 508 18.42 -18.40 -18.14
CA GLY A 508 17.34 -17.86 -17.30
C GLY A 508 17.76 -16.62 -16.50
N GLN A 509 16.85 -16.14 -15.64
CA GLN A 509 17.17 -15.13 -14.63
C GLN A 509 18.04 -15.73 -13.54
N ARG A 510 19.04 -14.98 -13.08
CA ARG A 510 19.90 -15.34 -11.96
C ARG A 510 20.06 -14.14 -11.04
N TRP A 511 20.16 -14.44 -9.76
CA TRP A 511 20.43 -13.50 -8.70
C TRP A 511 21.92 -13.52 -8.35
N TYR A 512 22.49 -12.35 -8.12
CA TYR A 512 23.89 -12.17 -7.78
C TYR A 512 24.00 -11.24 -6.56
N ALA A 513 24.70 -11.70 -5.53
CA ALA A 513 25.02 -10.92 -4.34
C ALA A 513 26.27 -10.05 -4.56
N ASP A 514 26.63 -9.24 -3.56
CA ASP A 514 27.89 -8.52 -3.57
C ASP A 514 29.09 -9.47 -3.65
N GLY A 515 30.02 -9.17 -4.57
CA GLY A 515 31.22 -9.95 -4.82
C GLY A 515 31.08 -11.07 -5.85
N ASP A 516 29.86 -11.44 -6.22
CA ASP A 516 29.60 -12.54 -7.15
C ASP A 516 30.16 -12.28 -8.55
N ILE A 517 30.42 -13.36 -9.28
CA ILE A 517 30.94 -13.35 -10.64
C ILE A 517 29.83 -13.74 -11.62
N ILE A 518 29.46 -12.79 -12.47
CA ILE A 518 28.58 -12.99 -13.63
C ILE A 518 29.44 -13.45 -14.80
N THR A 519 29.28 -14.71 -15.19
CA THR A 519 29.98 -15.27 -16.35
C THR A 519 29.15 -15.05 -17.61
N VAL A 520 29.76 -14.49 -18.66
CA VAL A 520 29.12 -14.19 -19.95
C VAL A 520 30.02 -14.56 -21.11
N THR A 521 29.45 -14.85 -22.28
CA THR A 521 30.20 -14.99 -23.54
C THR A 521 30.24 -13.65 -24.31
N PRO A 522 31.15 -13.45 -25.28
CA PRO A 522 31.24 -12.22 -26.07
C PRO A 522 29.99 -11.85 -26.90
N LYS A 523 28.98 -12.71 -26.95
CA LYS A 523 27.68 -12.47 -27.63
C LYS A 523 26.52 -12.37 -26.66
N ASP A 524 26.75 -12.52 -25.35
CA ASP A 524 25.70 -12.44 -24.36
C ASP A 524 25.28 -10.99 -24.15
N THR A 525 24.02 -10.80 -23.75
CA THR A 525 23.54 -9.55 -23.17
C THR A 525 23.01 -9.84 -21.77
N LEU A 526 23.17 -8.87 -20.89
CA LEU A 526 22.65 -8.91 -19.52
C LEU A 526 21.59 -7.84 -19.37
N GLU A 527 20.42 -8.22 -18.88
CA GLU A 527 19.34 -7.29 -18.54
C GLU A 527 19.18 -7.27 -17.03
N LEU A 528 19.35 -6.12 -16.39
CA LEU A 528 19.17 -5.95 -14.95
C LEU A 528 17.69 -5.75 -14.63
N ILE A 529 17.09 -6.75 -13.98
CA ILE A 529 15.65 -6.86 -13.73
C ILE A 529 15.24 -6.18 -12.42
N ASP A 530 15.97 -6.47 -11.35
CA ASP A 530 15.63 -6.00 -10.01
C ASP A 530 16.89 -5.79 -9.15
N ILE A 531 16.77 -4.95 -8.13
CA ILE A 531 17.79 -4.71 -7.12
C ILE A 531 17.14 -4.65 -5.76
N LYS A 532 17.66 -5.48 -4.86
CA LYS A 532 17.32 -5.39 -3.44
C LYS A 532 18.50 -4.84 -2.66
N THR A 533 18.27 -3.73 -1.95
CA THR A 533 19.20 -3.16 -0.97
C THR A 533 18.55 -3.13 0.42
N ASN A 534 19.32 -2.75 1.45
CA ASN A 534 18.76 -2.43 2.78
C ASN A 534 18.21 -0.99 2.89
N ILE A 535 18.18 -0.24 1.79
CA ILE A 535 17.71 1.14 1.75
C ILE A 535 16.21 1.16 1.46
N ASN A 536 15.43 1.80 2.33
CA ASN A 536 13.98 1.87 2.16
C ASN A 536 13.62 2.52 0.82
N GLY A 537 12.78 1.84 0.04
CA GLY A 537 12.38 2.27 -1.32
C GLY A 537 13.53 2.40 -2.34
N ASN A 538 14.75 1.91 -2.05
CA ASN A 538 15.94 2.13 -2.87
C ASN A 538 16.18 3.62 -3.22
N ILE A 539 15.78 4.56 -2.34
CA ILE A 539 15.84 5.99 -2.63
C ILE A 539 17.29 6.45 -2.89
N GLY A 540 17.52 7.03 -4.06
CA GLY A 540 18.83 7.55 -4.47
C GLY A 540 19.86 6.49 -4.90
N VAL A 541 19.47 5.21 -4.93
CA VAL A 541 20.32 4.13 -5.45
C VAL A 541 20.44 4.26 -6.96
N LYS A 542 21.67 4.09 -7.47
CA LYS A 542 22.07 4.14 -8.87
C LYS A 542 22.90 2.90 -9.20
N ILE A 543 22.88 2.51 -10.47
CA ILE A 543 23.73 1.45 -11.00
C ILE A 543 24.70 2.05 -11.99
N ASN A 544 25.97 1.71 -11.85
CA ASN A 544 27.01 2.06 -12.79
C ASN A 544 27.63 0.77 -13.34
N VAL A 545 27.84 0.72 -14.64
CA VAL A 545 28.58 -0.36 -15.31
C VAL A 545 29.82 0.28 -15.89
N PHE A 546 31.01 -0.05 -15.36
CA PHE A 546 32.25 0.58 -15.83
C PHE A 546 32.43 0.35 -17.34
N GLY A 547 32.44 1.44 -18.12
CA GLY A 547 32.52 1.45 -19.60
C GLY A 547 31.50 2.37 -20.30
N ASN A 548 30.45 2.80 -19.61
CA ASN A 548 29.57 3.90 -20.03
C ASN A 548 28.85 4.43 -18.78
N ASP A 549 28.84 5.76 -18.61
CA ASP A 549 28.11 6.43 -17.53
C ASP A 549 26.60 6.32 -17.83
N LEU A 550 26.01 5.16 -17.54
CA LEU A 550 24.58 4.91 -17.77
C LEU A 550 23.79 5.54 -16.64
N GLY A 551 23.58 6.85 -16.75
CA GLY A 551 22.57 7.55 -15.95
C GLY A 551 21.22 6.88 -16.13
N ASN A 552 20.80 6.08 -15.15
CA ASN A 552 19.45 5.59 -14.84
C ASN A 552 18.49 5.14 -15.97
N GLN A 553 18.94 4.93 -17.22
CA GLN A 553 18.00 4.76 -18.35
C GLN A 553 18.23 3.55 -19.26
N ASN A 554 19.36 2.82 -19.18
CA ASN A 554 19.49 1.57 -19.95
C ASN A 554 19.74 0.37 -19.03
N LYS A 555 18.76 -0.52 -18.92
CA LYS A 555 18.81 -1.79 -18.16
C LYS A 555 19.54 -2.92 -18.89
N ILE A 556 19.90 -2.72 -20.16
CA ILE A 556 20.52 -3.75 -21.00
C ILE A 556 22.00 -3.43 -21.23
N ILE A 557 22.86 -4.35 -20.83
CA ILE A 557 24.30 -4.32 -20.99
C ILE A 557 24.69 -5.31 -22.09
N THR A 558 25.26 -4.80 -23.19
CA THR A 558 25.68 -5.60 -24.35
C THR A 558 27.20 -5.66 -24.41
N PHE A 559 27.75 -6.88 -24.53
CA PHE A 559 29.20 -7.10 -24.61
C PHE A 559 29.64 -7.24 -26.07
N SER A 560 30.82 -6.73 -26.42
CA SER A 560 31.39 -6.90 -27.76
C SER A 560 32.83 -7.41 -27.70
N LYS A 561 33.29 -8.03 -28.79
CA LYS A 561 34.66 -8.58 -28.87
C LYS A 561 35.77 -7.52 -28.73
N LYS A 562 35.47 -6.22 -28.91
CA LYS A 562 36.41 -5.10 -28.73
C LYS A 562 36.57 -4.66 -27.27
N THR A 563 35.58 -4.93 -26.41
CA THR A 563 35.65 -4.65 -24.96
C THR A 563 36.30 -5.81 -24.18
N ALA A 564 36.79 -6.84 -24.88
CA ALA A 564 37.35 -8.06 -24.30
C ALA A 564 38.77 -7.87 -23.73
N ASP A 565 39.43 -6.74 -24.01
CA ASP A 565 40.81 -6.48 -23.57
C ASP A 565 40.92 -5.60 -22.32
N GLU A 566 39.82 -5.11 -21.74
CA GLU A 566 39.85 -4.40 -20.45
C GLU A 566 39.27 -5.28 -19.34
N VAL A 567 40.19 -5.99 -18.70
CA VAL A 567 40.06 -6.60 -17.40
C VAL A 567 39.41 -5.60 -16.43
N HIS A 568 38.25 -5.95 -15.84
CA HIS A 568 37.46 -5.26 -14.80
C HIS A 568 36.15 -4.55 -15.19
N THR A 569 35.27 -5.17 -15.98
CA THR A 569 33.84 -4.76 -16.03
C THR A 569 33.08 -5.29 -14.80
N ALA A 570 32.40 -4.42 -14.05
CA ALA A 570 31.53 -4.81 -12.95
C ALA A 570 30.24 -3.98 -12.95
N ILE A 571 29.13 -4.58 -12.51
CA ILE A 571 27.91 -3.86 -12.13
C ILE A 571 28.13 -3.35 -10.72
N VAL A 572 28.18 -2.03 -10.55
CA VAL A 572 28.38 -1.36 -9.27
C VAL A 572 27.09 -0.70 -8.86
N VAL A 573 26.55 -1.06 -7.70
CA VAL A 573 25.38 -0.41 -7.10
C VAL A 573 25.89 0.62 -6.10
N ALA A 574 25.44 1.87 -6.22
CA ALA A 574 25.90 2.97 -5.38
C ALA A 574 24.78 3.96 -5.04
N ARG A 575 24.88 4.66 -3.91
CA ARG A 575 23.96 5.74 -3.51
C ARG A 575 24.79 6.96 -3.11
N GLU A 576 24.55 8.09 -3.78
CA GLU A 576 25.26 9.36 -3.51
C GLU A 576 26.79 9.21 -3.38
N GLY A 577 27.40 8.31 -4.16
CA GLY A 577 28.85 8.03 -4.14
C GLY A 577 29.30 6.91 -3.19
N ILE A 578 28.43 6.38 -2.34
CA ILE A 578 28.71 5.22 -1.47
C ILE A 578 28.42 3.94 -2.25
N ILE A 579 29.40 3.03 -2.35
CA ILE A 579 29.24 1.74 -3.01
C ILE A 579 28.50 0.77 -2.06
N LEU A 580 27.37 0.26 -2.50
CA LEU A 580 26.55 -0.73 -1.80
C LEU A 580 27.02 -2.16 -2.06
N GLY A 581 27.53 -2.41 -3.26
CA GLY A 581 28.03 -3.71 -3.69
C GLY A 581 28.37 -3.74 -5.18
N ARG A 582 29.04 -4.80 -5.60
CA ARG A 582 29.49 -5.02 -6.97
C ARG A 582 29.32 -6.48 -7.40
N ALA A 583 28.81 -6.69 -8.60
CA ALA A 583 28.87 -8.00 -9.27
C ALA A 583 29.90 -7.91 -10.40
N LYS A 584 30.95 -8.74 -10.33
CA LYS A 584 32.04 -8.74 -11.32
C LYS A 584 31.58 -9.46 -12.58
N ILE A 585 31.92 -8.94 -13.75
CA ILE A 585 31.58 -9.57 -15.02
C ILE A 585 32.84 -10.23 -15.57
N GLN A 586 32.76 -11.52 -15.86
CA GLN A 586 33.84 -12.30 -16.45
C GLN A 586 33.40 -12.82 -17.81
N ILE A 587 34.15 -12.45 -18.86
CA ILE A 587 33.90 -12.94 -20.21
C ILE A 587 34.65 -14.25 -20.40
N SER A 588 33.95 -15.38 -20.53
CA SER A 588 34.56 -16.69 -20.79
C SER A 588 34.69 -16.96 -22.29
N GLY A 589 35.82 -17.56 -22.69
CA GLY A 589 36.10 -17.91 -24.09
C GLY A 589 35.38 -19.16 -24.61
N GLU A 590 34.78 -19.97 -23.75
CA GLU A 590 34.06 -21.21 -24.11
C GLU A 590 32.67 -21.30 -23.43
N PRO A 591 31.65 -21.89 -24.11
CA PRO A 591 30.31 -22.03 -23.56
C PRO A 591 30.24 -23.14 -22.50
N VAL A 592 29.56 -22.85 -21.38
CA VAL A 592 29.26 -23.82 -20.32
C VAL A 592 28.37 -24.93 -20.91
N ALA A 593 28.91 -26.15 -21.01
CA ALA A 593 28.22 -27.30 -21.58
C ALA A 593 27.02 -27.73 -20.73
N VAL A 594 25.88 -27.94 -21.40
CA VAL A 594 24.67 -28.53 -20.83
C VAL A 594 24.93 -30.02 -20.56
N ILE A 595 24.85 -30.43 -19.30
CA ILE A 595 24.78 -31.85 -18.93
C ILE A 595 23.40 -32.35 -19.37
N LYS A 596 23.37 -33.15 -20.43
CA LYS A 596 22.19 -33.95 -20.80
C LYS A 596 22.11 -35.14 -19.84
N GLU A 597 21.07 -35.18 -19.01
CA GLU A 597 20.65 -36.42 -18.38
C GLU A 597 20.29 -37.44 -19.46
N SER A 598 20.97 -38.57 -19.43
CA SER A 598 20.71 -39.73 -20.27
C SER A 598 19.40 -40.38 -19.85
N THR A 599 18.48 -40.48 -20.80
CA THR A 599 17.29 -41.33 -20.71
C THR A 599 17.70 -42.80 -20.58
N LYS A 600 17.29 -43.43 -19.48
CA LYS A 600 16.83 -44.82 -19.45
C LYS A 600 15.78 -44.99 -18.36
#